data_AF-A0A520AVT2-F1
#
_entry.id   AF-A0A520AVT2-F1
#
_cell.length_a   1.000
_cell.length_b   1.000
_cell.length_c   1.000
_cell.angle_alpha   90.00
_cell.angle_beta   90.00
_cell.angle_gamma   90.00
#
_symmetry.space_group_name_H-M   'P 1'
#
loop_
_entity.id
_entity.type
_entity.pdbx_description
1 polymer ?
#
loop_
_entity_poly.entity_id
_entity_poly.type
_entity_poly.pdbx_seq_one_letter_code
_entity_poly.pdbx_strand_id
1 'polypeptide(L)'
;EGSSVNELKSGLSEAIEDYLDTCRELGKSPDKTYKGVFNVRVPSSLHKQVAMSASQYKMTLNDFVKTALSYAVNHKSDVVADLTK
;
A
#
# COMPACT_ATOMS: atom_id res chain seq x y z
N GLU A 1 6.54 -19.45 -21.18
CA GLU A 1 7.72 -18.71 -21.71
C GLU A 1 7.43 -18.31 -23.15
N GLY A 2 7.97 -17.18 -23.63
CA GLY A 2 7.73 -16.69 -24.98
C GLY A 2 8.97 -16.02 -25.54
N SER A 3 9.31 -16.32 -26.79
CA SER A 3 10.50 -15.80 -27.49
C SER A 3 10.18 -14.59 -28.37
N SER A 4 8.90 -14.22 -28.46
CA SER A 4 8.40 -13.08 -29.21
C SER A 4 7.44 -12.22 -28.36
N VAL A 5 7.29 -10.95 -28.73
CA VAL A 5 6.35 -10.02 -28.05
C VAL A 5 4.92 -10.58 -28.03
N ASN A 6 4.52 -11.29 -29.08
CA ASN A 6 3.18 -11.88 -29.17
C ASN A 6 3.02 -13.06 -28.21
N GLU A 7 4.01 -13.95 -28.14
CA GLU A 7 4.00 -15.08 -27.19
C GLU A 7 4.01 -14.60 -25.74
N LEU A 8 4.76 -13.54 -25.43
CA LEU A 8 4.76 -12.95 -24.08
C LEU A 8 3.40 -12.40 -23.67
N LYS A 9 2.67 -11.74 -24.59
CA LYS A 9 1.31 -11.26 -24.33
C LYS A 9 0.32 -12.41 -24.13
N SER A 10 0.43 -13.46 -24.94
CA SER A 10 -0.42 -14.65 -24.82
C SER A 10 -0.20 -15.34 -23.47
N GLY A 11 1.06 -15.62 -23.13
CA GLY A 11 1.39 -16.27 -21.86
C GLY A 11 1.03 -15.42 -20.64
N LEU A 12 1.04 -14.09 -20.76
CA LEU A 12 0.53 -13.20 -19.70
C LEU A 12 -0.99 -13.32 -19.55
N SER A 13 -1.75 -13.38 -20.65
CA SER A 13 -3.21 -13.53 -20.61
C SER A 13 -3.60 -14.87 -19.97
N GLU A 14 -2.97 -15.96 -20.39
CA GLU A 14 -3.19 -17.30 -19.83
C GLU A 14 -2.90 -17.33 -18.32
N ALA A 15 -1.78 -16.76 -17.87
CA ALA A 15 -1.45 -16.73 -16.45
C ALA A 15 -2.46 -15.91 -15.61
N ILE A 16 -3.05 -14.86 -16.19
CA ILE A 16 -4.11 -14.07 -15.54
C ILE A 16 -5.40 -14.90 -15.44
N GLU A 17 -5.80 -15.58 -16.51
CA GLU A 17 -6.98 -16.45 -16.54
C GLU A 17 -6.85 -17.58 -15.52
N ASP A 18 -5.72 -18.28 -15.51
CA ASP A 18 -5.42 -19.35 -14.54
C ASP A 18 -5.50 -18.87 -13.08
N TYR A 19 -4.98 -17.67 -12.80
CA TYR A 19 -5.07 -17.06 -11.47
C TYR A 19 -6.52 -16.76 -11.06
N LEU A 20 -7.32 -16.19 -11.98
CA LEU A 20 -8.72 -15.87 -11.71
C LEU A 20 -9.58 -17.13 -11.52
N ASP A 21 -9.31 -18.19 -12.28
CA ASP A 21 -9.98 -19.48 -12.12
C ASP A 21 -9.61 -20.15 -10.80
N THR A 22 -8.32 -20.13 -10.42
CA THR A 22 -7.87 -20.58 -9.10
C THR A 22 -8.57 -19.81 -7.97
N CYS A 23 -8.71 -18.48 -8.10
CA CYS A 23 -9.45 -17.68 -7.12
C CYS A 23 -10.92 -18.13 -7.01
N ARG A 24 -11.55 -18.43 -8.15
CA ARG A 24 -12.93 -18.92 -8.23
C ARG A 24 -13.11 -20.28 -7.57
N GLU A 25 -12.23 -21.22 -7.86
CA GLU A 25 -12.24 -22.58 -7.28
C GLU A 25 -12.06 -22.54 -5.76
N LEU A 26 -11.21 -21.65 -5.27
CA LEU A 26 -10.96 -21.47 -3.84
C LEU A 26 -12.03 -20.61 -3.13
N GLY A 27 -13.02 -20.08 -3.85
CA GLY A 27 -14.02 -19.17 -3.30
C GLY A 27 -13.42 -17.87 -2.75
N LYS A 28 -12.24 -17.47 -3.24
CA LYS A 28 -11.52 -16.27 -2.81
C LYS A 28 -11.68 -15.17 -3.86
N SER A 29 -11.76 -13.92 -3.39
CA SER A 29 -11.63 -12.79 -4.30
C SER A 29 -10.16 -12.60 -4.71
N PRO A 30 -9.89 -12.28 -5.98
CA PRO A 30 -8.56 -11.89 -6.43
C PRO A 30 -8.01 -10.74 -5.59
N ASP A 31 -6.68 -10.68 -5.49
CA ASP A 31 -6.00 -9.64 -4.73
C ASP A 31 -6.31 -8.25 -5.32
N LYS A 32 -6.69 -7.33 -4.44
CA LYS A 32 -6.88 -5.95 -4.83
C LYS A 32 -5.53 -5.30 -5.05
N THR A 33 -5.41 -4.57 -6.15
CA THR A 33 -4.21 -3.77 -6.40
C THR A 33 -4.07 -2.67 -5.36
N TYR A 34 -2.86 -2.55 -4.80
CA TYR A 34 -2.52 -1.44 -3.91
C TYR A 34 -2.28 -0.18 -4.75
N LYS A 35 -3.30 0.66 -4.87
CA LYS A 35 -3.28 1.87 -5.74
C LYS A 35 -2.32 2.97 -5.28
N GLY A 36 -1.67 2.83 -4.12
CA GLY A 36 -0.79 3.85 -3.53
C GLY A 36 -1.51 5.10 -3.02
N VAL A 37 -2.83 5.19 -3.19
CA VAL A 37 -3.66 6.29 -2.67
C VAL A 37 -4.20 5.90 -1.31
N PHE A 38 -3.89 6.70 -0.30
CA PHE A 38 -4.31 6.47 1.09
C PHE A 38 -5.03 7.69 1.64
N ASN A 39 -6.37 7.63 1.66
CA ASN A 39 -7.22 8.72 2.16
C ASN A 39 -7.57 8.45 3.62
N VAL A 40 -7.04 9.25 4.55
CA VAL A 40 -7.32 9.14 5.98
C VAL A 40 -7.86 10.44 6.54
N ARG A 41 -8.88 10.34 7.39
CA ARG A 41 -9.38 11.45 8.19
C ARG A 41 -8.68 11.44 9.55
N VAL A 42 -8.10 12.57 9.92
CA VAL A 42 -7.48 12.79 11.23
C VAL A 42 -8.09 14.01 11.92
N PRO A 43 -8.03 14.12 13.26
CA PRO A 43 -8.44 15.34 13.96
C PRO A 43 -7.65 16.57 13.47
N SER A 44 -8.30 17.73 13.47
CA SER A 44 -7.69 19.00 13.04
C SER A 44 -6.44 19.36 13.85
N SER A 45 -6.43 19.03 15.15
CA SER A 45 -5.28 19.23 16.04
C SER A 45 -4.07 18.39 15.63
N LEU A 46 -4.27 17.15 15.18
CA LEU A 46 -3.19 16.29 14.69
C LEU A 46 -2.69 16.78 13.33
N HIS A 47 -3.61 17.12 12.42
CA HIS A 47 -3.25 17.70 11.12
C HIS A 47 -2.35 18.94 11.28
N LYS A 48 -2.71 19.85 12.21
CA LYS A 48 -1.91 21.05 12.50
C LYS A 48 -0.50 20.68 12.97
N GLN A 49 -0.37 19.73 13.90
CA GLN A 49 0.94 19.31 14.40
C GLN A 49 1.80 18.71 13.29
N VAL A 50 1.24 17.81 12.48
CA VAL A 50 1.95 17.21 11.34
C VAL A 50 2.38 18.26 10.33
N ALA A 51 1.51 19.22 9.98
CA ALA A 51 1.86 20.29 9.04
C ALA A 51 3.00 21.18 9.57
N MET A 52 2.99 21.51 10.86
CA MET A 52 4.07 22.27 11.49
C MET A 52 5.40 21.51 11.48
N SER A 53 5.39 20.22 11.86
CA SER A 53 6.59 19.38 11.83
C SER A 53 7.13 19.23 10.40
N ALA A 54 6.26 18.99 9.42
CA ALA A 54 6.66 18.90 8.02
C ALA A 54 7.34 20.19 7.54
N SER A 55 6.80 21.35 7.91
CA SER A 55 7.38 22.66 7.58
C SER A 55 8.78 22.86 8.18
N GLN A 56 9.00 22.45 9.44
CA GLN A 56 10.30 22.57 10.12
C GLN A 56 11.42 21.84 9.35
N TYR A 57 11.10 20.68 8.76
CA TYR A 57 12.04 19.88 8.00
C TYR A 57 11.99 20.12 6.49
N LYS A 58 11.30 21.18 6.04
CA LYS A 58 11.11 21.51 4.60
C LYS A 58 10.55 20.34 3.78
N MET A 59 9.67 19.53 4.38
CA MET A 59 9.03 18.39 3.73
C MET A 59 7.55 18.66 3.50
N THR A 60 6.93 17.98 2.53
CA THR A 60 5.48 18.04 2.37
C THR A 60 4.79 17.21 3.45
N LEU A 61 3.49 17.48 3.69
CA LEU A 61 2.70 16.66 4.62
C LEU A 61 2.69 15.18 4.20
N ASN A 62 2.62 14.91 2.89
CA ASN A 62 2.67 13.54 2.38
C ASN A 62 4.04 12.88 2.62
N ASP A 63 5.14 13.62 2.53
CA ASP A 63 6.48 13.08 2.83
C ASP A 63 6.64 12.73 4.30
N PHE A 64 6.12 13.57 5.19
CA PHE A 64 6.08 13.28 6.62
C PHE A 64 5.28 12.00 6.89
N VAL A 65 4.07 11.89 6.31
CA VAL A 65 3.20 10.71 6.49
C VAL A 65 3.86 9.46 5.94
N LYS A 66 4.45 9.49 4.74
CA LYS A 66 5.22 8.35 4.19
C LYS A 66 6.33 7.91 5.13
N THR A 67 7.09 8.85 5.67
CA THR A 67 8.20 8.57 6.60
C THR A 67 7.68 7.90 7.88
N ALA A 68 6.59 8.43 8.46
CA ALA A 68 5.96 7.85 9.64
C ALA A 68 5.45 6.42 9.38
N LEU A 69 4.81 6.18 8.23
CA LEU A 69 4.34 4.84 7.83
C LEU A 69 5.51 3.86 7.65
N SER A 70 6.60 4.28 7.00
CA SER A 70 7.80 3.46 6.85
C SER A 70 8.44 3.13 8.20
N TYR A 71 8.53 4.12 9.10
CA TYR A 71 9.03 3.89 10.45
C TYR A 71 8.17 2.86 11.20
N ALA A 72 6.84 3.03 11.18
CA ALA A 72 5.89 2.13 11.82
C ALA A 72 5.99 0.67 11.33
N VAL A 73 6.18 0.47 10.02
CA VAL A 73 6.34 -0.87 9.43
C VAL A 73 7.66 -1.52 9.85
N ASN A 74 8.72 -0.72 10.03
CA ASN A 74 10.03 -1.21 10.46
C ASN A 74 10.12 -1.43 11.99
N HIS A 75 9.25 -0.78 12.77
CA HIS A 75 9.24 -0.82 14.23
C HIS A 75 7.87 -1.29 14.75
N LYS A 76 7.39 -2.43 14.26
CA LYS A 76 6.03 -2.94 14.54
C LYS A 76 5.75 -3.12 16.04
N SER A 77 6.77 -3.50 16.83
CA SER A 77 6.66 -3.65 18.28
C SER A 77 6.20 -2.36 18.97
N ASP A 78 6.68 -1.22 18.49
CA ASP A 78 6.51 0.07 19.14
C ASP A 78 5.13 0.65 18.85
N VAL A 79 4.56 0.29 17.69
CA VAL A 79 3.24 0.76 17.25
C VAL A 79 2.11 -0.14 17.77
N VAL A 80 2.31 -1.45 17.84
CA VAL A 80 1.27 -2.40 18.28
C VAL A 80 1.01 -2.30 19.80
N ALA A 81 2.01 -1.89 20.59
CA ALA A 81 1.88 -1.69 22.03
C ALA A 81 0.90 -0.57 22.42
N ASP A 82 0.71 0.44 21.55
CA ASP A 82 -0.24 1.53 21.76
C ASP A 82 -1.64 1.26 21.18
N LEU A 83 -1.78 0.28 20.27
CA LEU A 83 -3.08 -0.11 19.70
C LEU A 83 -3.86 -1.14 20.55
N THR A 84 -3.20 -1.73 21.54
CA THR A 84 -3.76 -2.78 22.41
C THR A 84 -4.05 -2.29 23.83
N LYS A 85 -3.93 -0.99 24.08
CA LYS A 85 -4.42 -0.29 25.29
C LYS A 85 -5.76 0.37 25.00
#